data_AF-A0AAN7PL87-F1
#
_entry.id   AF-A0AAN7PL87-F1
#
_cell.length_a   1.000
_cell.length_b   1.000
_cell.length_c   1.000
_cell.angle_alpha   90.00
_cell.angle_beta   90.00
_cell.angle_gamma   90.00
#
_symmetry.space_group_name_H-M   'P 1'
#
loop_
_entity.id
_entity.type
_entity.pdbx_description
1 polymer ?
#
loop_
_entity_poly.entity_id
_entity_poly.type
_entity_poly.pdbx_seq_one_letter_code
_entity_poly.pdbx_strand_id
1 'polypeptide(L)'
;MTLVKTHSKISDYWYLKMEQKTWSVIKFPDEDSVSAVPTSWLQDGGNHCFWPPYNQQQVRLAIERHDIPDEKTWHLYPSTGFRNNIYGNIIVV
;
A
#
# COMPACT_ATOMS: atom_id res chain seq x y z
N MET A 1 -12.54 -34.44 -22.71
CA MET A 1 -11.33 -34.50 -21.86
C MET A 1 -11.28 -33.22 -21.04
N THR A 2 -11.70 -33.29 -19.78
CA THR A 2 -11.65 -32.14 -18.88
C THR A 2 -10.25 -32.08 -18.28
N LEU A 3 -9.47 -31.05 -18.62
CA LEU A 3 -8.20 -30.76 -17.98
C LEU A 3 -8.48 -30.33 -16.54
N VAL A 4 -8.32 -31.25 -15.59
CA VAL A 4 -8.30 -30.92 -14.17
C VAL A 4 -6.94 -30.28 -13.89
N LYS A 5 -6.88 -28.95 -13.87
CA LYS A 5 -5.67 -28.23 -13.45
C LYS A 5 -5.49 -28.48 -11.96
N THR A 6 -4.51 -29.28 -11.59
CA THR A 6 -4.13 -29.50 -10.19
C THR A 6 -3.32 -28.30 -9.71
N HIS A 7 -3.96 -27.40 -8.98
CA HIS A 7 -3.27 -26.32 -8.29
C HIS A 7 -2.58 -26.86 -7.04
N SER A 8 -1.33 -26.43 -6.78
CA SER A 8 -0.59 -26.82 -5.59
C SER A 8 -0.96 -25.92 -4.41
N LYS A 9 -0.98 -26.46 -3.19
CA LYS A 9 -1.24 -25.70 -1.96
C LYS A 9 -0.34 -24.48 -1.78
N ILE A 10 0.89 -24.53 -2.30
CA ILE A 10 1.84 -23.39 -2.26
C ILE A 10 1.36 -22.29 -3.21
N SER A 11 0.93 -22.66 -4.42
CA SER A 11 0.35 -21.70 -5.38
C SER A 11 -0.90 -21.04 -4.81
N ASP A 12 -1.77 -21.82 -4.16
CA ASP A 12 -3.01 -21.30 -3.55
C ASP A 12 -2.70 -20.37 -2.38
N TYR A 13 -1.71 -20.69 -1.54
CA TYR A 13 -1.27 -19.81 -0.47
C TYR A 13 -0.74 -18.47 -0.99
N TRP A 14 0.08 -18.47 -2.03
CA TRP A 14 0.57 -17.23 -2.64
C TRP A 14 -0.55 -16.42 -3.29
N TYR A 15 -1.54 -17.10 -3.88
CA TYR A 15 -2.73 -16.46 -4.44
C TYR A 15 -3.58 -15.79 -3.35
N LEU A 16 -3.88 -16.52 -2.28
CA LEU A 16 -4.62 -16.00 -1.11
C LEU A 16 -3.86 -14.87 -0.41
N LYS A 17 -2.52 -14.95 -0.36
CA LYS A 17 -1.68 -13.88 0.21
C LYS A 17 -1.66 -12.63 -0.66
N MET A 18 -1.76 -12.76 -1.98
CA MET A 18 -1.87 -11.64 -2.92
C MET A 18 -3.29 -11.03 -2.95
N GLU A 19 -4.33 -11.81 -2.64
CA GLU A 19 -5.71 -11.29 -2.50
C GLU A 19 -5.98 -10.59 -1.16
N GLN A 20 -5.09 -10.73 -0.16
CA GLN A 20 -5.29 -10.09 1.12
C GLN A 20 -5.06 -8.58 1.04
N LYS A 21 -6.17 -7.84 1.13
CA LYS A 21 -6.19 -6.40 1.42
C LYS A 21 -5.48 -6.14 2.75
N THR A 22 -4.27 -5.58 2.67
CA THR A 22 -3.43 -5.24 3.82
C THR A 22 -3.08 -3.77 3.78
N TRP A 23 -2.79 -3.21 4.96
CA TRP A 23 -2.24 -1.87 5.10
C TRP A 23 -0.78 -1.92 5.54
N SER A 24 -0.04 -0.89 5.16
CA SER A 24 1.32 -0.62 5.59
C SER A 24 1.39 0.79 6.13
N VAL A 25 2.15 0.98 7.22
CA VAL A 25 2.44 2.30 7.77
C VAL A 25 3.74 2.80 7.15
N ILE A 26 3.71 3.99 6.56
CA ILE A 26 4.86 4.61 5.90
C ILE A 26 5.09 6.03 6.40
N LYS A 27 6.33 6.50 6.32
CA LYS A 27 6.70 7.89 6.52
C LYS A 27 6.98 8.55 5.17
N PHE A 28 6.39 9.72 4.95
CA PHE A 28 6.78 10.61 3.86
C PHE A 28 7.88 11.55 4.37
N PRO A 29 9.14 11.41 3.91
CA PRO A 29 10.28 12.12 4.49
C PRO A 29 10.19 13.62 4.29
N ASP A 30 9.62 14.08 3.18
CA ASP A 30 9.55 15.51 2.83
C ASP A 30 8.49 16.27 3.64
N GLU A 31 7.49 15.58 4.18
CA GLU A 31 6.38 16.17 4.94
C GLU A 31 6.49 15.90 6.46
N ASP A 32 7.51 15.15 6.89
CA ASP A 32 7.66 14.62 8.25
C ASP A 32 6.37 13.97 8.80
N SER A 33 5.59 13.36 7.91
CA SER A 33 4.28 12.80 8.18
C SER A 33 4.29 11.28 8.06
N VAL A 34 3.37 10.62 8.77
CA VAL A 34 3.17 9.17 8.71
C VAL A 34 1.74 8.89 8.27
N SER A 35 1.56 7.91 7.39
CA SER A 35 0.25 7.49 6.90
C SER A 35 0.12 5.97 6.85
N ALA A 36 -1.09 5.47 7.07
CA ALA A 36 -1.46 4.08 6.82
C ALA A 36 -2.09 3.96 5.43
N VAL A 37 -1.43 3.25 4.53
CA VAL A 37 -1.84 3.10 3.12
C VAL A 37 -2.08 1.63 2.79
N PRO A 38 -2.90 1.31 1.77
CA PRO A 38 -2.95 -0.03 1.21
C PRO A 38 -1.54 -0.48 0.78
N THR A 39 -1.14 -1.68 1.15
CA THR A 39 0.19 -2.22 0.78
C THR A 39 0.35 -2.31 -0.74
N SER A 40 -0.77 -2.41 -1.50
CA SER A 40 -0.78 -2.37 -2.96
C SER A 40 -0.34 -1.03 -3.56
N TRP A 41 -0.31 0.04 -2.77
CA TRP A 41 0.19 1.34 -3.21
C TRP A 41 1.72 1.43 -3.13
N LEU A 42 2.37 0.46 -2.50
CA LEU A 42 3.81 0.47 -2.31
C LEU A 42 4.56 -0.16 -3.48
N GLN A 43 5.64 0.49 -3.89
CA GLN A 43 6.59 0.01 -4.89
C GLN A 43 7.99 -0.11 -4.29
N ASP A 44 8.88 -0.84 -4.97
CA ASP A 44 10.30 -0.99 -4.60
C ASP A 44 10.53 -1.40 -3.14
N GLY A 45 9.69 -2.33 -2.64
CA GLY A 45 9.77 -2.81 -1.27
C GLY A 45 9.32 -1.80 -0.21
N GLY A 46 8.54 -0.79 -0.60
CA GLY A 46 8.05 0.26 0.31
C GLY A 46 8.90 1.53 0.34
N ASN A 47 9.81 1.69 -0.63
CA ASN A 47 10.60 2.91 -0.79
C ASN A 47 9.84 3.99 -1.58
N HIS A 48 8.78 3.60 -2.27
CA HIS A 48 7.90 4.51 -2.98
C HIS A 48 6.44 4.16 -2.73
N CYS A 49 5.58 5.17 -2.69
CA CYS A 49 4.15 5.04 -2.51
C CYS A 49 3.43 5.81 -3.61
N PHE A 50 2.52 5.15 -4.31
CA PHE A 50 1.57 5.84 -5.15
C PHE A 50 0.61 6.64 -4.29
N TRP A 51 0.29 7.85 -4.73
CA TRP A 51 -0.65 8.72 -4.06
C TRP A 51 -1.58 9.39 -5.07
N PRO A 52 -2.89 9.34 -4.85
CA PRO A 52 -3.84 9.93 -5.78
C PRO A 52 -3.84 11.47 -5.70
N PRO A 53 -4.09 12.16 -6.82
CA PRO A 53 -4.24 13.62 -6.85
C PRO A 53 -5.62 14.06 -6.37
N TYR A 54 -6.04 13.56 -5.20
CA TYR A 54 -7.37 13.80 -4.62
C TYR A 54 -7.29 14.71 -3.40
N ASN A 55 -8.43 15.25 -2.98
CA ASN A 55 -8.52 15.94 -1.69
C ASN A 55 -8.50 14.93 -0.52
N GLN A 56 -8.25 15.41 0.70
CA GLN A 56 -8.07 14.56 1.89
C GLN A 56 -9.23 13.57 2.14
N GLN A 57 -10.48 13.99 1.94
CA GLN A 57 -11.65 13.11 2.13
C GLN A 57 -11.67 11.98 1.09
N GLN A 58 -11.37 12.30 -0.16
CA GLN A 58 -11.30 11.33 -1.24
C GLN A 58 -10.11 10.37 -1.08
N VAL A 59 -8.95 10.87 -0.62
CA VAL A 59 -7.80 10.01 -0.29
C VAL A 59 -8.19 9.00 0.78
N ARG A 60 -8.84 9.45 1.86
CA ARG A 60 -9.32 8.55 2.92
C ARG A 60 -10.24 7.47 2.38
N LEU A 61 -11.21 7.83 1.54
CA LEU A 61 -12.11 6.85 0.92
C LEU A 61 -11.37 5.86 0.03
N ALA A 62 -10.37 6.30 -0.74
CA ALA A 62 -9.55 5.43 -1.58
C ALA A 62 -8.71 4.44 -0.75
N ILE A 63 -8.17 4.88 0.39
CA ILE A 63 -7.47 4.03 1.35
C ILE A 63 -8.42 2.98 1.94
N GLU A 64 -9.61 3.40 2.41
CA GLU A 64 -10.61 2.49 3.00
C GLU A 64 -11.08 1.43 1.98
N ARG A 65 -11.24 1.82 0.71
CA ARG A 65 -11.66 0.92 -0.38
C ARG A 65 -10.56 0.03 -0.94
N HIS A 66 -9.30 0.38 -0.67
CA HIS A 66 -8.12 -0.18 -1.34
C HIS A 66 -8.21 -0.03 -2.85
N ASP A 67 -8.47 1.20 -3.30
CA ASP A 67 -8.47 1.50 -4.73
C ASP A 67 -7.10 1.15 -5.32
N ILE A 68 -7.09 0.65 -6.57
CA ILE A 68 -5.86 0.26 -7.26
C ILE A 68 -5.23 1.53 -7.83
N PRO A 69 -3.92 1.77 -7.62
CA PRO A 69 -3.23 2.92 -8.21
C PRO A 69 -3.37 2.96 -9.73
N ASP A 70 -3.66 4.14 -10.26
CA ASP A 70 -3.60 4.40 -11.70
C ASP A 70 -2.24 5.01 -12.03
N GLU A 71 -1.40 4.25 -12.73
CA GLU A 71 -0.05 4.66 -13.11
C GLU A 71 0.03 5.95 -13.95
N LYS A 72 -1.07 6.38 -14.58
CA LYS A 72 -1.11 7.61 -15.39
C LYS A 72 -1.49 8.84 -14.59
N THR A 73 -2.24 8.68 -13.50
CA THR A 73 -2.83 9.81 -12.77
C THR A 73 -2.31 9.93 -11.35
N TRP A 74 -1.89 8.83 -10.72
CA TRP A 74 -1.32 8.84 -9.38
C TRP A 74 0.16 9.17 -9.44
N HIS A 75 0.61 9.96 -8.48
CA HIS A 75 2.01 10.34 -8.38
C HIS A 75 2.75 9.36 -7.48
N LEU A 76 4.01 9.10 -7.81
CA LEU A 76 4.87 8.23 -7.02
C LEU A 76 5.76 9.11 -6.13
N TYR A 77 5.62 8.97 -4.82
CA TYR A 77 6.39 9.72 -3.83
C TYR A 77 7.39 8.84 -3.10
N PRO A 78 8.57 9.38 -2.74
CA PRO A 78 9.48 8.70 -1.81
C PRO A 78 8.76 8.41 -0.49
N SER A 79 8.95 7.20 0.02
CA SER A 79 8.39 6.76 1.28
C SER A 79 9.35 5.82 1.98
N THR A 80 9.17 5.63 3.29
CA THR A 80 9.94 4.63 4.03
C THR A 80 9.02 3.82 4.92
N GLY A 81 9.24 2.51 4.96
CA GLY A 81 8.50 1.62 5.85
C GLY A 81 8.66 2.05 7.31
N PHE A 82 7.54 2.29 7.98
CA PHE A 82 7.53 2.78 9.34
C PHE A 82 7.59 1.60 10.33
N ARG A 83 8.79 1.25 10.80
CA ARG A 83 9.00 0.17 11.80
C ARG A 83 9.87 0.68 12.96
N ASN A 84 9.45 0.39 14.19
CA ASN A 84 10.21 0.62 15.43
C ASN A 84 10.63 2.08 15.72
N ASN A 85 9.81 3.06 15.36
CA ASN A 85 10.09 4.46 15.64
C ASN A 85 9.66 4.89 17.06
N ILE A 86 10.40 5.84 17.63
CA ILE A 86 10.12 6.43 18.95
C ILE A 86 9.13 7.58 18.78
N TYR A 87 8.07 7.63 19.59
CA TYR A 87 6.93 8.55 19.51
C TYR A 87 7.29 10.05 19.45
N GLY A 88 8.49 10.43 19.91
CA GLY A 88 8.87 11.84 20.11
C GLY A 88 9.12 12.72 18.88
N ASN A 89 8.96 12.21 17.64
CA ASN A 89 9.37 12.92 16.41
C ASN A 89 8.34 12.89 15.27
N ILE A 90 7.04 12.68 15.52
CA ILE A 90 6.06 12.51 14.43
C ILE A 90 4.76 13.25 14.71
N ILE A 91 4.29 14.00 13.71
CA ILE A 91 2.92 14.49 13.62
C ILE A 91 2.10 13.40 12.89
N VAL A 92 1.11 12.83 13.56
CA VAL A 92 0.13 11.93 12.93
C VAL A 92 -0.98 12.82 12.35
N VAL A 93 -1.18 12.74 11.03
CA VAL A 93 -2.19 13.54 10.30
C VAL A 93 -3.34 12.65 9.81
#